data_AF-Q7N7H4-F1
#
_entry.id   AF-Q7N7H4-F1
#
_cell.length_a   1.000
_cell.length_b   1.000
_cell.length_c   1.000
_cell.angle_alpha   90.00
_cell.angle_beta   90.00
_cell.angle_gamma   90.00
#
_symmetry.space_group_name_H-M   'P 1'
#
loop_
_entity.id
_entity.type
_entity.pdbx_description
1 polymer ?
#
loop_
_entity_poly.entity_id
_entity_poly.type
_entity_poly.pdbx_seq_one_letter_code
_entity_poly.pdbx_strand_id
1 'polypeptide(L)'
;MNIENKEMLYTLSKEDLATELTPYYQDFYDQLSDHQKENISFDMVVNDAYKRLHFNNSEPTDTDGRLKLIEYAGESPCIHAIGIVVADAFKLAFKFMGIHKPERESATQILLKKLGHDAIHELLTIVHNLKNSNSITDKSKHTWSLISAVESILGISGITDCLKETMHWYNWMITGITAIAQLTIWFATGGAAFIAEIALAGPAIARLALDSVDAANTCS
;
A
#
# COMPACT_ATOMS: atom_id res chain seq x y z
N MET A 1 12.84 20.43 -1.83
CA MET A 1 12.34 19.42 -2.77
C MET A 1 10.89 19.78 -3.03
N ASN A 2 10.59 20.37 -4.19
CA ASN A 2 9.21 20.71 -4.57
C ASN A 2 8.61 19.46 -5.19
N ILE A 3 7.84 18.71 -4.41
CA ILE A 3 6.93 17.69 -4.93
C ILE A 3 5.78 18.46 -5.54
N GLU A 4 5.63 18.41 -6.87
CA GLU A 4 4.44 18.96 -7.50
C GLU A 4 3.24 18.07 -7.14
N ASN A 5 2.07 18.67 -6.91
CA ASN A 5 0.82 17.95 -6.60
C ASN A 5 0.41 16.90 -7.65
N LYS A 6 1.14 16.77 -8.77
CA LYS A 6 0.92 15.79 -9.84
C LYS A 6 1.46 14.39 -9.51
N GLU A 7 2.24 14.24 -8.43
CA GLU A 7 2.86 12.96 -8.05
C GLU A 7 1.95 12.07 -7.19
N MET A 8 0.69 12.47 -6.96
CA MET A 8 -0.31 11.71 -6.20
C MET A 8 -1.52 11.45 -7.11
N LEU A 9 -1.87 10.20 -7.41
CA LEU A 9 -2.93 9.96 -8.40
C LEU A 9 -4.30 10.52 -7.98
N TYR A 10 -4.56 10.59 -6.67
CA TYR A 10 -5.84 11.06 -6.14
C TYR A 10 -6.05 12.58 -6.23
N THR A 11 -5.00 13.36 -6.54
CA THR A 11 -5.10 14.82 -6.73
C THR A 11 -5.27 15.23 -8.19
N LEU A 12 -5.13 14.27 -9.11
CA LEU A 12 -5.25 14.51 -10.54
C LEU A 12 -6.70 14.75 -10.96
N SER A 13 -6.88 15.58 -11.99
CA SER A 13 -8.15 15.63 -12.71
C SER A 13 -8.41 14.27 -13.37
N LYS A 14 -9.66 13.99 -13.73
CA LYS A 14 -9.99 12.73 -14.41
C LYS A 14 -9.26 12.59 -15.77
N GLU A 15 -9.03 13.71 -16.46
CA GLU A 15 -8.31 13.74 -17.75
C GLU A 15 -6.82 13.45 -17.56
N ASP A 16 -6.20 14.06 -16.56
CA ASP A 16 -4.80 13.79 -16.21
C ASP A 16 -4.63 12.34 -15.73
N LEU A 17 -5.56 11.84 -14.92
CA LEU A 17 -5.57 10.44 -14.50
C LEU A 17 -5.66 9.49 -15.70
N ALA A 18 -6.51 9.77 -16.69
CA ALA A 18 -6.56 8.98 -17.92
C ALA A 18 -5.20 8.94 -18.62
N THR A 19 -4.51 10.08 -18.69
CA THR A 19 -3.18 10.17 -19.30
C THR A 19 -2.17 9.30 -18.54
N GLU A 20 -2.15 9.37 -17.21
CA GLU A 20 -1.24 8.59 -16.37
C GLU A 20 -1.52 7.08 -16.40
N LEU A 21 -2.79 6.67 -16.53
CA LEU A 21 -3.16 5.24 -16.56
C LEU A 21 -3.01 4.60 -17.94
N THR A 22 -2.91 5.39 -19.00
CA THR A 22 -2.84 4.90 -20.39
C THR A 22 -1.70 3.90 -20.62
N PRO A 23 -0.45 4.13 -20.16
CA PRO A 23 0.66 3.20 -20.41
C PRO A 23 0.44 1.81 -19.83
N TYR A 24 -0.33 1.69 -18.74
CA TYR A 24 -0.53 0.43 -18.01
C TYR A 24 -1.79 -0.32 -18.47
N TYR A 25 -2.74 0.37 -19.12
CA TYR A 25 -4.02 -0.24 -19.49
C TYR A 25 -3.84 -1.44 -20.42
N GLN A 26 -2.98 -1.32 -21.43
CA GLN A 26 -2.80 -2.37 -22.43
C GLN A 26 -2.23 -3.65 -21.80
N ASP A 27 -1.24 -3.53 -20.93
CA ASP A 27 -0.60 -4.65 -20.25
C ASP A 27 -1.59 -5.47 -19.41
N PHE A 28 -2.56 -4.80 -18.79
CA PHE A 28 -3.61 -5.45 -18.02
C PHE A 28 -4.74 -5.96 -18.91
N TYR A 29 -5.13 -5.20 -19.93
CA TYR A 29 -6.16 -5.59 -20.88
C TYR A 29 -5.79 -6.86 -21.63
N ASP A 30 -4.52 -7.03 -21.99
CA ASP A 30 -4.04 -8.22 -22.70
C ASP A 30 -4.06 -9.50 -21.86
N GLN A 31 -4.11 -9.38 -20.53
CA GLN A 31 -4.28 -10.52 -19.62
C GLN A 31 -5.74 -10.99 -19.51
N LEU A 32 -6.70 -10.23 -20.02
CA LEU A 32 -8.12 -10.55 -19.95
C LEU A 32 -8.54 -11.57 -21.00
N SER A 33 -9.54 -12.40 -20.66
CA SER A 33 -10.21 -13.25 -21.63
C SER A 33 -11.07 -12.43 -22.59
N ASP A 34 -11.40 -12.99 -23.76
CA ASP A 34 -12.23 -12.31 -24.77
C ASP A 34 -13.56 -11.83 -24.19
N HIS A 35 -14.19 -12.66 -23.36
CA HIS A 35 -15.44 -12.28 -22.67
C HIS A 35 -15.25 -11.10 -21.71
N GLN A 36 -14.13 -11.02 -20.99
CA GLN A 36 -13.85 -9.89 -20.10
C GLN A 36 -13.58 -8.61 -20.90
N LYS A 37 -12.85 -8.73 -22.02
CA LYS A 37 -12.53 -7.63 -22.93
C LYS A 37 -13.78 -6.97 -23.52
N GLU A 38 -14.84 -7.73 -23.77
CA GLU A 38 -16.14 -7.21 -24.23
C GLU A 38 -16.89 -6.39 -23.17
N ASN A 39 -16.58 -6.60 -21.89
CA ASN A 39 -17.31 -6.03 -20.76
C ASN A 39 -16.54 -4.89 -20.05
N ILE A 40 -15.45 -4.40 -20.64
CA ILE A 40 -14.65 -3.35 -20.05
C ILE A 40 -14.11 -2.39 -21.10
N SER A 41 -14.12 -1.10 -20.77
CA SER A 41 -13.47 -0.06 -21.57
C SER A 41 -12.50 0.73 -20.72
N PHE A 42 -11.56 1.41 -21.37
CA PHE A 42 -10.63 2.29 -20.68
C PHE A 42 -11.35 3.39 -19.90
N ASP A 43 -12.40 3.99 -20.48
CA ASP A 43 -13.21 4.99 -19.80
C ASP A 43 -13.87 4.47 -18.51
N MET A 44 -14.34 3.22 -18.50
CA MET A 44 -14.87 2.59 -17.29
C MET A 44 -13.79 2.46 -16.21
N VAL A 45 -12.60 2.00 -16.61
CA VAL A 45 -11.44 1.88 -15.70
C VAL A 45 -11.07 3.23 -15.10
N VAL A 46 -10.91 4.28 -15.91
CA VAL A 46 -10.57 5.63 -15.44
C VAL A 46 -11.65 6.19 -14.52
N ASN A 47 -12.93 6.03 -14.87
CA ASN A 47 -14.05 6.49 -14.05
C ASN A 47 -14.03 5.86 -12.66
N ASP A 48 -13.87 4.55 -12.59
CA ASP A 48 -13.94 3.82 -11.31
C ASP A 48 -12.65 4.01 -10.51
N ALA A 49 -11.48 4.08 -11.16
CA ALA A 49 -10.22 4.47 -10.53
C ALA A 49 -10.33 5.85 -9.88
N TYR A 50 -10.83 6.85 -10.62
CA TYR A 50 -11.03 8.21 -10.11
C TYR A 50 -11.91 8.22 -8.86
N LYS A 51 -13.07 7.55 -8.90
CA LYS A 51 -13.98 7.45 -7.76
C LYS A 51 -13.32 6.79 -6.56
N ARG A 52 -12.62 5.66 -6.76
CA ARG A 52 -11.96 4.89 -5.70
C ARG A 52 -10.84 5.68 -5.04
N LEU A 53 -9.99 6.33 -5.84
CA LEU A 53 -8.91 7.18 -5.34
C LEU A 53 -9.47 8.32 -4.49
N HIS A 54 -10.44 9.07 -5.01
CA HIS A 54 -11.02 10.20 -4.29
C HIS A 54 -11.76 9.77 -3.02
N PHE A 55 -12.57 8.72 -3.10
CA PHE A 55 -13.33 8.22 -1.95
C PHE A 55 -12.40 7.75 -0.83
N ASN A 56 -11.49 6.81 -1.11
CA ASN A 56 -10.64 6.24 -0.06
C ASN A 56 -9.65 7.26 0.52
N ASN A 57 -9.16 8.22 -0.28
CA ASN A 57 -8.24 9.26 0.21
C ASN A 57 -8.94 10.38 0.98
N SER A 58 -10.26 10.55 0.80
CA SER A 58 -11.07 11.50 1.57
C SER A 58 -11.56 10.93 2.90
N GLU A 59 -11.61 9.61 3.04
CA GLU A 59 -12.04 8.98 4.29
C GLU A 59 -10.99 9.17 5.40
N PRO A 60 -11.42 9.47 6.65
CA PRO A 60 -10.55 9.41 7.81
C PRO A 60 -9.83 8.06 7.82
N THR A 61 -8.54 8.07 8.14
CA THR A 61 -7.78 6.83 8.24
C THR A 61 -8.28 6.04 9.45
N ASP A 62 -9.28 5.19 9.24
CA ASP A 62 -9.75 4.22 10.21
C ASP A 62 -8.71 3.09 10.31
N THR A 63 -7.72 3.30 11.16
CA THR A 63 -6.77 2.26 11.58
C THR A 63 -7.29 1.46 12.78
N ASP A 64 -8.57 1.61 13.18
CA ASP A 64 -9.13 0.93 14.36
C ASP A 64 -9.33 -0.58 14.13
N GLY A 65 -9.20 -1.03 12.88
CA GLY A 65 -9.10 -2.44 12.53
C GLY A 65 -7.75 -3.02 12.97
N ARG A 66 -7.61 -3.34 14.27
CA ARG A 66 -6.57 -4.28 14.73
C ARG A 66 -6.68 -5.52 13.84
N LEU A 67 -5.64 -5.76 13.05
CA LEU A 67 -5.56 -6.95 12.22
C LEU A 67 -5.67 -8.15 13.15
N LYS A 68 -6.79 -8.88 13.06
CA LYS A 68 -6.77 -10.29 13.47
C LYS A 68 -5.93 -10.97 12.39
N LEU A 69 -4.63 -11.04 12.60
CA LEU A 69 -3.73 -11.87 11.80
C LEU A 69 -4.06 -13.33 12.11
N ILE A 70 -5.08 -13.86 11.43
CA ILE A 70 -5.69 -15.17 11.72
C ILE A 70 -4.70 -16.32 11.46
N GLU A 71 -3.65 -16.09 10.67
CA GLU A 71 -2.68 -17.12 10.27
C GLU A 71 -1.33 -17.11 11.01
N TYR A 72 -1.09 -16.16 11.93
CA TYR A 72 0.16 -16.14 12.74
C TYR A 72 0.04 -17.00 14.01
N ALA A 73 -0.72 -18.10 13.94
CA ALA A 73 -0.99 -18.98 15.07
C ALA A 73 0.21 -19.88 15.37
N GLY A 74 0.84 -19.68 16.53
CA GLY A 74 2.03 -20.42 16.98
C GLY A 74 3.35 -19.64 16.92
N GLU A 75 3.29 -18.36 16.57
CA GLU A 75 4.47 -17.52 16.38
C GLU A 75 4.95 -16.78 17.62
N SER A 76 6.21 -16.34 17.61
CA SER A 76 6.73 -15.53 18.71
C SER A 76 5.99 -14.18 18.76
N PRO A 77 5.69 -13.67 19.98
CA PRO A 77 5.02 -12.36 20.14
C PRO A 77 5.73 -11.21 19.39
N CYS A 78 7.05 -11.30 19.25
CA CYS A 78 7.84 -10.32 18.52
C CYS A 78 7.53 -10.29 17.02
N ILE A 79 7.52 -11.45 16.34
CA ILE A 79 7.23 -11.53 14.89
C ILE A 79 5.82 -11.04 14.61
N HIS A 80 4.86 -11.41 15.47
CA HIS A 80 3.49 -10.92 15.35
C HIS A 80 3.42 -9.40 15.45
N ALA A 81 4.11 -8.80 16.42
CA ALA A 81 4.08 -7.36 16.62
C ALA A 81 4.76 -6.59 15.46
N ILE A 82 5.88 -7.09 14.93
CA ILE A 82 6.49 -6.51 13.72
C ILE A 82 5.54 -6.64 12.52
N GLY A 83 4.88 -7.80 12.37
CA GLY A 83 3.90 -8.05 11.32
C GLY A 83 2.75 -7.03 11.32
N ILE A 84 2.26 -6.63 12.50
CA ILE A 84 1.25 -5.56 12.63
C ILE A 84 1.76 -4.25 12.04
N VAL A 85 3.00 -3.84 12.37
CA VAL A 85 3.59 -2.59 11.85
C VAL A 85 3.72 -2.64 10.32
N VAL A 86 4.20 -3.76 9.79
CA VAL A 86 4.31 -3.97 8.33
C VAL A 86 2.94 -3.88 7.68
N ALA A 87 1.94 -4.58 8.23
CA ALA A 87 0.61 -4.57 7.65
C ALA A 87 -0.04 -3.19 7.70
N ASP A 88 0.13 -2.43 8.79
CA ASP A 88 -0.42 -1.09 8.88
C ASP A 88 0.24 -0.11 7.89
N ALA A 89 1.54 -0.26 7.63
CA ALA A 89 2.22 0.47 6.57
C ALA A 89 1.64 0.14 5.17
N PHE A 90 1.42 -1.15 4.87
CA PHE A 90 0.86 -1.56 3.59
C PHE A 90 -0.63 -1.25 3.44
N LYS A 91 -1.44 -1.33 4.50
CA LYS A 91 -2.83 -0.85 4.49
C LYS A 91 -2.93 0.62 4.15
N LEU A 92 -1.96 1.43 4.62
CA LEU A 92 -1.87 2.85 4.30
C LEU A 92 -1.48 3.05 2.83
N ALA A 93 -0.45 2.35 2.35
CA ALA A 93 -0.08 2.36 0.93
C ALA A 93 -1.26 1.96 0.02
N PHE A 94 -1.93 0.86 0.33
CA PHE A 94 -3.08 0.41 -0.46
C PHE A 94 -4.27 1.36 -0.37
N LYS A 95 -4.43 2.10 0.74
CA LYS A 95 -5.45 3.16 0.84
C LYS A 95 -5.23 4.21 -0.25
N PHE A 96 -3.98 4.67 -0.39
CA PHE A 96 -3.63 5.70 -1.35
C PHE A 96 -3.82 5.26 -2.80
N MET A 97 -3.67 3.96 -3.08
CA MET A 97 -3.98 3.34 -4.37
C MET A 97 -5.48 3.18 -4.65
N GLY A 98 -6.37 3.58 -3.72
CA GLY A 98 -7.82 3.49 -3.89
C GLY A 98 -8.40 2.11 -3.55
N ILE A 99 -7.72 1.31 -2.74
CA ILE A 99 -8.14 -0.06 -2.42
C ILE A 99 -9.11 -0.06 -1.25
N HIS A 100 -10.24 -0.74 -1.40
CA HIS A 100 -11.25 -0.86 -0.36
C HIS A 100 -10.76 -1.70 0.84
N LYS A 101 -11.29 -1.40 2.03
CA LYS A 101 -10.81 -1.96 3.31
C LYS A 101 -10.73 -3.50 3.34
N PRO A 102 -11.75 -4.26 2.92
CA PRO A 102 -11.69 -5.72 2.97
C PRO A 102 -10.54 -6.30 2.13
N GLU A 103 -10.35 -5.80 0.92
CA GLU A 103 -9.28 -6.23 0.03
C GLU A 103 -7.90 -5.81 0.57
N ARG A 104 -7.79 -4.66 1.23
CA ARG A 104 -6.54 -4.26 1.93
C ARG A 104 -6.19 -5.23 3.05
N GLU A 105 -7.16 -5.63 3.85
CA GLU A 105 -6.96 -6.58 4.95
C GLU A 105 -6.53 -7.95 4.41
N SER A 106 -7.21 -8.47 3.39
CA SER A 106 -6.82 -9.74 2.76
C SER A 106 -5.44 -9.67 2.09
N ALA A 107 -5.15 -8.61 1.32
CA ALA A 107 -3.88 -8.50 0.61
C ALA A 107 -2.69 -8.35 1.57
N THR A 108 -2.86 -7.63 2.68
CA THR A 108 -1.80 -7.51 3.70
C THR A 108 -1.54 -8.82 4.42
N GLN A 109 -2.56 -9.66 4.65
CA GLN A 109 -2.36 -11.01 5.18
C GLN A 109 -1.56 -11.90 4.22
N ILE A 110 -1.91 -11.89 2.93
CA ILE A 110 -1.16 -12.64 1.90
C ILE A 110 0.28 -12.12 1.81
N LEU A 111 0.48 -10.81 1.85
CA LEU A 111 1.81 -10.20 1.82
C LEU A 111 2.67 -10.65 2.98
N LEU A 112 2.14 -10.64 4.21
CA LEU A 112 2.86 -11.10 5.40
C LEU A 112 3.21 -12.59 5.29
N LYS A 113 2.27 -13.42 4.82
CA LYS A 113 2.52 -14.84 4.56
C LYS A 113 3.63 -15.07 3.54
N LYS A 114 3.69 -14.26 2.47
CA LYS A 114 4.73 -14.34 1.43
C LYS A 114 6.09 -13.89 1.93
N LEU A 115 6.15 -12.89 2.82
CA LEU A 115 7.40 -12.48 3.47
C LEU A 115 7.97 -13.62 4.32
N GLY A 116 7.12 -14.28 5.11
CA GLY A 116 7.56 -15.28 6.07
C GLY A 116 8.26 -14.66 7.29
N HIS A 117 8.61 -15.52 8.25
CA HIS A 117 9.04 -15.09 9.58
C HIS A 117 10.42 -14.43 9.57
N ASP A 118 11.37 -15.00 8.83
CA ASP A 118 12.76 -14.52 8.81
C ASP A 118 12.84 -13.10 8.24
N ALA A 119 12.17 -12.86 7.10
CA ALA A 119 12.08 -11.53 6.50
C ALA A 119 11.42 -10.53 7.46
N ILE A 120 10.32 -10.91 8.14
CA ILE A 120 9.66 -10.04 9.11
C ILE A 120 10.60 -9.70 10.28
N HIS A 121 11.37 -10.66 10.76
CA HIS A 121 12.35 -10.43 11.82
C HIS A 121 13.40 -9.39 11.43
N GLU A 122 13.92 -9.46 10.21
CA GLU A 122 14.93 -8.53 9.69
C GLU A 122 14.44 -7.07 9.67
N LEU A 123 13.13 -6.85 9.59
CA LEU A 123 12.52 -5.52 9.60
C LEU A 123 12.53 -4.86 10.99
N LEU A 124 12.89 -5.57 12.06
CA LEU A 124 12.92 -5.04 13.43
C LEU A 124 13.77 -3.77 13.56
N THR A 125 14.89 -3.69 12.83
CA THR A 125 15.75 -2.49 12.85
C THR A 125 15.01 -1.26 12.32
N ILE A 126 14.18 -1.42 11.28
CA ILE A 126 13.37 -0.33 10.72
C ILE A 126 12.26 0.06 11.70
N VAL A 127 11.63 -0.93 12.36
CA VAL A 127 10.64 -0.69 13.43
C VAL A 127 11.24 0.11 14.59
N HIS A 128 12.46 -0.21 15.02
CA HIS A 128 13.18 0.56 16.04
C HIS A 128 13.43 2.01 15.60
N ASN A 129 13.83 2.23 14.35
CA ASN A 129 14.00 3.58 13.81
C ASN A 129 12.69 4.36 13.79
N LEU A 130 11.59 3.72 13.41
CA LEU A 130 10.26 4.31 13.40
C LEU A 130 9.79 4.70 14.82
N LYS A 131 10.04 3.84 15.82
CA LYS A 131 9.82 4.16 17.25
C LYS A 131 10.61 5.39 17.71
N ASN A 132 11.87 5.49 17.31
CA ASN A 132 12.78 6.56 17.75
C ASN A 132 12.62 7.88 16.98
N SER A 133 11.69 7.95 16.03
CA SER A 133 11.48 9.11 15.17
C SER A 133 10.70 10.23 15.88
N ASN A 134 11.27 11.43 15.88
CA ASN A 134 10.73 12.58 16.60
C ASN A 134 9.80 13.47 15.76
N SER A 135 9.84 13.37 14.44
CA SER A 135 9.02 14.19 13.53
C SER A 135 8.10 13.32 12.67
N ILE A 136 6.99 13.90 12.20
CA ILE A 136 6.10 13.25 11.21
C ILE A 136 6.88 12.87 9.96
N THR A 137 7.75 13.76 9.48
CA THR A 137 8.58 13.53 8.30
C THR A 137 9.51 12.34 8.48
N ASP A 138 10.16 12.19 9.63
CA ASP A 138 11.06 11.06 9.88
C ASP A 138 10.27 9.76 10.00
N LYS A 139 9.12 9.79 10.68
CA LYS A 139 8.21 8.65 10.72
C LYS A 139 7.81 8.21 9.31
N SER A 140 7.36 9.14 8.46
CA SER A 140 7.01 8.86 7.06
C SER A 140 8.19 8.27 6.26
N LYS A 141 9.41 8.79 6.45
CA LYS A 141 10.62 8.22 5.82
C LYS A 141 10.86 6.78 6.26
N HIS A 142 10.74 6.48 7.55
CA HIS A 142 10.93 5.13 8.05
C HIS A 142 9.79 4.18 7.64
N THR A 143 8.56 4.67 7.49
CA THR A 143 7.48 3.91 6.84
C THR A 143 7.82 3.59 5.39
N TRP A 144 8.35 4.56 4.64
CA TRP A 144 8.82 4.32 3.28
C TRP A 144 9.97 3.30 3.25
N SER A 145 10.92 3.40 4.17
CA SER A 145 12.00 2.39 4.30
C SER A 145 11.45 1.00 4.56
N LEU A 146 10.37 0.87 5.35
CA LEU A 146 9.71 -0.41 5.61
C LEU A 146 9.09 -1.00 4.33
N ILE A 147 8.37 -0.18 3.57
CA ILE A 147 7.77 -0.60 2.30
C ILE A 147 8.85 -0.95 1.27
N SER A 148 9.91 -0.14 1.19
CA SER A 148 11.04 -0.39 0.29
C SER A 148 11.78 -1.68 0.64
N ALA A 149 11.95 -1.99 1.93
CA ALA A 149 12.56 -3.24 2.37
C ALA A 149 11.70 -4.44 1.96
N VAL A 150 10.38 -4.36 2.12
CA VAL A 150 9.46 -5.41 1.65
C VAL A 150 9.49 -5.54 0.12
N GLU A 151 9.55 -4.43 -0.61
CA GLU A 151 9.69 -4.46 -2.07
C GLU A 151 11.01 -5.11 -2.49
N SER A 152 12.13 -4.85 -1.78
CA SER A 152 13.40 -5.51 -2.10
C SER A 152 13.37 -7.04 -1.92
N ILE A 153 12.43 -7.55 -1.13
CA ILE A 153 12.26 -8.98 -0.84
C ILE A 153 11.27 -9.63 -1.83
N LEU A 154 10.11 -9.00 -2.06
CA LEU A 154 9.02 -9.57 -2.87
C LEU A 154 9.00 -9.08 -4.32
N GLY A 155 9.66 -7.97 -4.61
CA GLY A 155 9.49 -7.17 -5.81
C GLY A 155 8.13 -6.49 -5.91
N ILE A 156 8.02 -5.50 -6.81
CA ILE A 156 6.74 -4.88 -7.17
C ILE A 156 5.72 -5.94 -7.61
N SER A 157 6.15 -6.94 -8.39
CA SER A 157 5.29 -8.03 -8.85
C SER A 157 4.69 -8.82 -7.68
N GLY A 158 5.48 -9.15 -6.66
CA GLY A 158 4.99 -9.88 -5.48
C GLY A 158 3.97 -9.09 -4.68
N ILE A 159 4.14 -7.77 -4.56
CA ILE A 159 3.15 -6.88 -3.94
C ILE A 159 1.86 -6.86 -4.76
N THR A 160 1.96 -6.71 -6.08
CA THR A 160 0.79 -6.69 -6.97
C THR A 160 0.07 -8.04 -7.03
N ASP A 161 0.79 -9.16 -6.92
CA ASP A 161 0.20 -10.50 -6.88
C ASP A 161 -0.65 -10.70 -5.63
N CYS A 162 -0.24 -10.14 -4.47
CA CYS A 162 -1.06 -10.18 -3.26
C CYS A 162 -2.42 -9.50 -3.46
N LEU A 163 -2.47 -8.43 -4.25
CA LEU A 163 -3.72 -7.75 -4.61
C LEU A 163 -4.54 -8.61 -5.57
N LYS A 164 -3.90 -9.13 -6.62
CA LYS A 164 -4.55 -9.97 -7.65
C LYS A 164 -5.23 -11.19 -7.06
N GLU A 165 -4.59 -11.87 -6.10
CA GLU A 165 -5.11 -13.07 -5.45
C GLU A 165 -6.38 -12.83 -4.62
N THR A 166 -6.65 -11.59 -4.22
CA THR A 166 -7.80 -11.25 -3.36
C THR A 166 -8.98 -10.66 -4.11
N MET A 167 -8.82 -10.33 -5.39
CA MET A 167 -9.76 -9.50 -6.14
C MET A 167 -10.40 -10.26 -7.30
N HIS A 168 -11.70 -10.02 -7.49
CA HIS A 168 -12.37 -10.35 -8.75
C HIS A 168 -11.70 -9.61 -9.91
N TRP A 169 -11.66 -10.22 -11.10
CA TRP A 169 -10.92 -9.70 -12.28
C TRP A 169 -11.20 -8.23 -12.59
N TYR A 170 -12.45 -7.78 -12.45
CA TYR A 170 -12.84 -6.38 -12.70
C TYR A 170 -12.20 -5.43 -11.69
N ASN A 171 -12.22 -5.82 -10.41
CA ASN A 171 -11.58 -5.04 -9.36
C ASN A 171 -10.07 -5.05 -9.51
N TRP A 172 -9.50 -6.19 -9.90
CA TRP A 172 -8.08 -6.31 -10.20
C TRP A 172 -7.66 -5.45 -11.39
N MET A 173 -8.48 -5.35 -12.45
CA MET A 173 -8.18 -4.49 -13.59
C MET A 173 -8.01 -3.03 -13.15
N ILE A 174 -8.98 -2.50 -12.40
CA ILE A 174 -8.97 -1.10 -11.95
C ILE A 174 -7.83 -0.89 -10.96
N THR A 175 -7.79 -1.71 -9.90
CA THR A 175 -6.84 -1.55 -8.80
C THR A 175 -5.41 -1.86 -9.21
N GLY A 176 -5.20 -2.84 -10.08
CA GLY A 176 -3.87 -3.21 -10.54
C GLY A 176 -3.24 -2.11 -11.38
N ILE A 177 -4.01 -1.48 -12.26
CA ILE A 177 -3.60 -0.32 -13.04
C ILE A 177 -3.29 0.89 -12.12
N THR A 178 -4.14 1.18 -11.13
CA THR A 178 -3.84 2.27 -10.18
C THR A 178 -2.66 1.97 -9.28
N ALA A 179 -2.51 0.73 -8.82
CA ALA A 179 -1.42 0.30 -7.96
C ALA A 179 -0.08 0.36 -8.69
N ILE A 180 0.02 -0.18 -9.91
CA ILE A 180 1.28 -0.15 -10.66
C ILE A 180 1.68 1.30 -11.01
N ALA A 181 0.72 2.16 -11.37
CA ALA A 181 0.98 3.57 -11.64
C ALA A 181 1.48 4.30 -10.39
N GLN A 182 0.79 4.13 -9.25
CA GLN A 182 1.14 4.77 -8.00
C GLN A 182 2.50 4.29 -7.46
N LEU A 183 2.76 2.97 -7.50
CA LEU A 183 4.05 2.40 -7.12
C LEU A 183 5.17 2.94 -8.02
N THR A 184 4.96 3.00 -9.33
CA THR A 184 5.94 3.57 -10.27
C THR A 184 6.28 5.01 -9.90
N ILE A 185 5.29 5.85 -9.59
CA ILE A 185 5.53 7.24 -9.17
C ILE A 185 6.31 7.29 -7.84
N TRP A 186 5.91 6.51 -6.84
CA TRP A 186 6.61 6.49 -5.56
C TRP A 186 8.06 6.04 -5.71
N PHE A 187 8.33 4.97 -6.45
CA PHE A 187 9.70 4.48 -6.63
C PHE A 187 10.54 5.39 -7.54
N ALA A 188 9.95 5.96 -8.60
CA ALA A 188 10.64 6.93 -9.47
C ALA A 188 11.09 8.19 -8.71
N THR A 189 10.34 8.59 -7.68
CA THR A 189 10.66 9.73 -6.82
C THR A 189 11.50 9.34 -5.59
N GLY A 190 11.95 8.09 -5.49
CA GLY A 190 12.68 7.57 -4.32
C GLY A 190 11.87 7.59 -3.02
N GLY A 191 10.55 7.58 -3.12
CA GLY A 191 9.58 7.63 -2.02
C GLY A 191 9.11 9.03 -1.64
N ALA A 192 9.62 10.08 -2.29
CA ALA A 192 9.28 11.46 -1.94
C ALA A 192 7.76 11.71 -1.99
N ALA A 193 7.09 11.26 -3.06
CA ALA A 193 5.65 11.39 -3.23
C ALA A 193 4.88 10.67 -2.11
N PHE A 194 5.22 9.42 -1.80
CA PHE A 194 4.60 8.66 -0.71
C PHE A 194 4.82 9.31 0.66
N ILE A 195 6.04 9.80 0.93
CA ILE A 195 6.37 10.47 2.19
C ILE A 195 5.50 11.71 2.38
N ALA A 196 5.25 12.48 1.31
CA ALA A 196 4.35 13.62 1.33
C ALA A 196 2.89 13.20 1.58
N GLU A 197 2.39 12.18 0.89
CA GLU A 197 1.05 11.63 1.09
C GLU A 197 0.81 11.21 2.55
N ILE A 198 1.74 10.45 3.14
CA ILE A 198 1.66 10.06 4.56
C ILE A 198 1.71 11.28 5.48
N ALA A 199 2.62 12.22 5.22
CA ALA A 199 2.79 13.39 6.08
C ALA A 199 1.51 14.22 6.16
N LEU A 200 0.75 14.31 5.05
CA LEU A 200 -0.56 14.94 5.00
C LEU A 200 -1.65 14.09 5.68
N ALA A 201 -1.52 12.76 5.66
CA ALA A 201 -2.44 11.82 6.31
C ALA A 201 -2.29 11.73 7.84
N GLY A 202 -1.38 12.51 8.46
CA GLY A 202 -1.26 12.84 9.89
C GLY A 202 -1.66 11.75 10.90
N PRO A 203 -2.97 11.59 11.23
CA PRO A 203 -3.44 10.54 12.13
C PRO A 203 -2.93 9.12 11.81
N ALA A 204 -2.76 8.77 10.53
CA ALA A 204 -2.30 7.45 10.11
C ALA A 204 -0.87 7.15 10.60
N ILE A 205 0.03 8.13 10.52
CA ILE A 205 1.44 7.95 10.90
C ILE A 205 1.61 7.90 12.43
N ALA A 206 0.72 8.57 13.17
CA ALA A 206 0.72 8.51 14.63
C ALA A 206 0.40 7.09 15.12
N ARG A 207 -0.55 6.41 14.47
CA ARG A 207 -0.90 5.04 14.82
C ARG A 207 0.24 4.06 14.51
N LEU A 208 0.81 4.14 13.31
CA LEU A 208 1.94 3.31 12.92
C LEU A 208 3.12 3.45 13.90
N ALA A 209 3.35 4.66 14.41
CA ALA A 209 4.36 4.90 15.43
C ALA A 209 4.02 4.24 16.78
N LEU A 210 2.76 4.21 17.19
CA LEU A 210 2.32 3.49 18.40
C LEU A 210 2.53 1.98 18.26
N ASP A 211 2.11 1.40 17.14
CA ASP A 211 2.31 -0.04 16.90
C ASP A 211 3.80 -0.40 16.81
N SER A 212 4.65 0.53 16.36
CA SER A 212 6.12 0.37 16.37
C SER A 212 6.72 0.39 17.78
N VAL A 213 6.16 1.21 18.68
CA VAL A 213 6.55 1.21 20.10
C VAL A 213 6.19 -0.13 20.74
N ASP A 214 4.97 -0.61 20.51
CA ASP A 214 4.49 -1.88 21.03
C ASP A 214 5.34 -3.05 20.51
N ALA A 215 5.67 -3.05 19.21
CA ALA A 215 6.54 -4.06 18.60
C ALA A 215 7.95 -4.07 19.19
N ALA A 216 8.61 -2.91 19.27
CA ALA A 216 9.95 -2.82 19.85
C ALA A 216 9.99 -3.28 21.31
N ASN A 217 8.97 -2.94 22.10
CA ASN A 217 8.89 -3.34 23.51
C ASN A 217 8.63 -4.85 23.66
N THR A 218 7.84 -5.45 22.75
CA THR A 218 7.55 -6.88 22.74
C THR A 218 8.76 -7.72 22.29
N CYS A 219 9.63 -7.15 21.47
CA CYS A 219 10.84 -7.77 20.94
C CYS A 219 12.11 -7.59 21.80
N SER A 220 12.02 -6.87 22.92
CA SER A 220 13.14 -6.61 23.85
C SER A 220 13.14 -7.62 25.00
#